data_AF-A0A2N5H765-F1
#
_entry.id   AF-A0A2N5H765-F1
#
_cell.length_a   1.000
_cell.length_b   1.000
_cell.length_c   1.000
_cell.angle_alpha   90.00
_cell.angle_beta   90.00
_cell.angle_gamma   90.00
#
_symmetry.space_group_name_H-M   'P 1'
#
loop_
_entity.id
_entity.type
_entity.pdbx_description
1 polymer ?
#
loop_
_entity_poly.entity_id
_entity_poly.type
_entity_poly.pdbx_seq_one_letter_code
_entity_poly.pdbx_strand_id
1 'polypeptide(L)' 'MFLPSVLALFLYFPEDKSEYIPAAITCFIFLIGALLTMRLIIKISNREAQKAKELEEQIIKKNQSSQRNS' A
#
# COMPACT_ATOMS: atom_id res chain seq x y z
N MET A 1 17.03 -21.30 -27.70
CA MET A 1 16.64 -20.45 -28.85
C MET A 1 15.34 -19.66 -28.61
N PHE A 2 14.95 -19.36 -27.35
CA PHE A 2 13.68 -18.66 -27.05
C PHE A 2 13.81 -17.48 -26.06
N LEU A 3 14.96 -17.31 -25.38
CA LEU A 3 15.18 -16.17 -24.47
C LEU A 3 15.36 -14.80 -25.16
N PRO A 4 16.10 -14.65 -26.28
CA PRO A 4 16.37 -13.31 -26.81
C PRO A 4 15.13 -12.66 -27.44
N SER A 5 14.21 -13.45 -27.97
CA SER A 5 13.01 -12.96 -28.67
C SER A 5 12.01 -12.29 -27.74
N VAL A 6 11.90 -12.76 -26.49
CA VAL A 6 10.99 -12.16 -25.49
C VAL A 6 11.54 -10.82 -24.99
N LEU A 7 12.86 -10.70 -24.84
CA LEU A 7 13.51 -9.45 -24.45
C LEU A 7 13.49 -8.41 -25.58
N ALA A 8 13.63 -8.84 -26.84
CA ALA A 8 13.61 -7.95 -28.01
C ALA A 8 12.24 -7.31 -28.28
N LEU A 9 11.13 -7.93 -27.83
CA LEU A 9 9.77 -7.38 -27.97
C LEU A 9 9.54 -6.10 -27.13
N PHE A 10 10.31 -5.87 -26.07
CA PHE A 10 10.14 -4.74 -25.16
C PHE A 10 11.28 -3.72 -25.21
N LEU A 11 12.33 -3.98 -25.99
CA LEU A 11 13.50 -3.11 -26.10
C LEU A 11 13.51 -2.31 -27.42
N TYR A 12 12.33 -2.00 -27.96
CA TYR A 12 12.19 -0.98 -29.00
C TYR A 12 12.04 0.38 -28.31
N PHE A 13 13.09 1.19 -28.40
CA PHE A 13 13.06 2.55 -27.93
C PHE A 13 12.66 3.45 -29.10
N PRO A 14 11.48 4.09 -29.07
CA PRO A 14 11.14 5.06 -30.10
C PRO A 14 12.19 6.17 -30.15
N GLU A 15 12.63 6.49 -31.37
CA GLU A 15 13.55 7.61 -31.65
C GLU A 15 12.90 8.94 -31.27
N ASP A 16 11.58 9.08 -31.54
CA ASP A 16 10.83 10.27 -31.17
C ASP A 16 10.35 10.18 -29.71
N LYS A 17 10.75 11.17 -28.92
CA LYS A 17 10.43 11.21 -27.48
C LYS A 17 8.94 11.35 -27.20
N SER A 18 8.17 11.80 -28.20
CA SER A 18 6.73 11.98 -28.10
C SER A 18 5.98 10.66 -27.89
N GLU A 19 6.53 9.54 -28.37
CA GLU A 19 5.91 8.21 -28.22
C GLU A 19 5.97 7.67 -26.79
N TYR A 20 6.81 8.24 -25.90
CA TYR A 20 6.82 7.89 -24.46
C TYR A 20 5.76 8.63 -23.64
N ILE A 21 5.14 9.68 -24.19
CA ILE A 21 4.15 10.50 -23.47
C ILE A 21 3.00 9.65 -22.92
N PRO A 22 2.39 8.71 -23.68
CA PRO A 22 1.34 7.85 -23.15
C PRO A 22 1.81 7.00 -21.97
N ALA A 23 3.01 6.41 -22.06
CA ALA A 23 3.58 5.60 -20.97
C ALA A 23 3.84 6.44 -19.72
N ALA A 24 4.36 7.66 -19.87
CA ALA A 24 4.58 8.58 -18.76
C ALA A 24 3.26 8.96 -18.05
N ILE A 25 2.19 9.22 -18.82
CA ILE A 25 0.87 9.53 -18.27
C ILE A 25 0.31 8.33 -17.51
N THR A 26 0.37 7.12 -18.09
CA THR A 26 -0.10 5.90 -17.41
C THR A 26 0.66 5.66 -16.12
N CYS A 27 1.99 5.73 -16.15
CA CYS A 27 2.84 5.61 -14.95
C CYS A 27 2.47 6.65 -13.89
N PHE A 28 2.23 7.90 -14.30
CA PHE A 28 1.87 8.97 -13.37
C PHE A 28 0.51 8.76 -12.71
N ILE A 29 -0.51 8.33 -13.47
CA ILE A 29 -1.83 7.99 -12.93
C ILE A 29 -1.71 6.82 -11.94
N PHE A 30 -0.95 5.78 -12.30
CA PHE A 30 -0.71 4.64 -11.41
C PHE A 30 0.02 5.04 -10.13
N LEU A 31 1.03 5.90 -10.24
CA LEU A 31 1.79 6.41 -9.11
C LEU A 31 0.88 7.18 -8.16
N ILE A 32 0.05 8.09 -8.68
CA ILE A 32 -0.93 8.83 -7.87
C ILE A 32 -1.90 7.85 -7.19
N GLY A 33 -2.43 6.89 -7.94
CA GLY A 33 -3.31 5.85 -7.40
C GLY A 33 -2.67 5.04 -6.27
N ALA A 34 -1.41 4.65 -6.42
CA ALA A 34 -0.65 3.92 -5.41
C ALA A 34 -0.43 4.77 -4.15
N LEU A 35 -0.06 6.05 -4.30
CA LEU A 35 0.13 6.97 -3.18
C LEU A 35 -1.18 7.21 -2.41
N LEU A 36 -2.29 7.40 -3.12
CA LEU A 36 -3.61 7.57 -2.50
C LEU A 36 -4.06 6.30 -1.78
N THR A 37 -3.88 5.14 -2.41
CA THR A 37 -4.20 3.84 -1.81
C THR A 37 -3.40 3.61 -0.53
N MET A 38 -2.07 3.84 -0.57
CA MET A 38 -1.22 3.74 0.62
C MET A 38 -1.66 4.67 1.75
N ARG A 39 -1.98 5.94 1.43
CA ARG A 39 -2.50 6.91 2.40
C ARG A 39 -3.81 6.43 3.04
N LEU A 40 -4.72 5.86 2.25
CA LEU A 40 -5.99 5.33 2.76
C LEU A 40 -5.78 4.14 3.69
N ILE A 41 -4.93 3.18 3.29
CA ILE A 41 -4.62 1.99 4.11
C ILE A 41 -4.03 2.41 5.46
N ILE A 42 -3.03 3.30 5.46
CA ILE A 42 -2.41 3.79 6.71
C ILE A 42 -3.45 4.46 7.61
N LYS A 43 -4.33 5.29 7.04
CA LYS A 43 -5.37 5.97 7.81
C LYS A 43 -6.33 4.98 8.47
N ILE A 44 -6.74 3.93 7.76
CA ILE A 44 -7.62 2.90 8.30
C ILE A 44 -6.89 2.10 9.38
N SER A 45 -5.67 1.66 9.11
CA SER A 45 -4.83 0.89 10.04
C SER A 45 -4.63 1.63 11.37
N ASN A 46 -4.35 2.94 11.34
CA ASN A 46 -4.21 3.74 12.55
C ASN A 46 -5.49 3.79 13.39
N ARG A 47 -6.66 3.84 12.74
CA ARG A 47 -7.96 3.83 13.45
C ARG A 47 -8.23 2.48 14.10
N GLU A 48 -7.89 1.40 13.42
CA GLU A 48 -8.03 0.04 13.96
C GLU A 48 -7.07 -0.21 15.11
N ALA A 49 -5.81 0.20 14.96
CA ALA A 49 -4.79 0.10 16.01
C ALA A 49 -5.22 0.85 17.28
N GLN A 50 -5.82 2.04 17.15
CA GLN A 50 -6.30 2.77 18.32
C GLN A 50 -7.45 2.06 19.03
N LYS A 51 -8.43 1.53 18.28
CA LYS A 51 -9.52 0.74 18.86
C LYS A 51 -9.02 -0.52 19.56
N ALA A 52 -8.02 -1.20 18.98
CA ALA A 52 -7.41 -2.37 19.59
C ALA A 52 -6.75 -2.03 20.93
N LYS A 53 -6.00 -0.93 21.00
CA LYS A 53 -5.39 -0.44 22.26
C LYS A 53 -6.43 -0.13 23.33
N GLU A 54 -7.51 0.57 22.96
CA GLU A 54 -8.60 0.87 23.89
C GLU A 54 -9.28 -0.40 24.43
N LEU A 55 -9.39 -1.44 23.61
CA LEU A 55 -9.93 -2.74 24.03
C LEU A 55 -8.97 -3.48 24.97
N GLU A 56 -7.67 -3.50 24.66
CA GLU A 56 -6.64 -4.10 25.52
C GLU A 56 -6.63 -3.44 26.90
N GLU A 57 -6.67 -2.10 26.97
CA GLU A 57 -6.72 -1.37 28.24
C GLU A 57 -7.95 -1.72 29.08
N GLN A 58 -9.13 -1.86 28.44
CA GLN A 58 -10.36 -2.24 29.13
C GLN A 58 -10.28 -3.66 29.70
N ILE A 59 -9.71 -4.61 28.95
CA ILE A 59 -9.51 -5.99 29.40
C ILE A 59 -8.54 -6.03 30.59
N ILE A 60 -7.42 -5.30 30.51
CA ILE A 60 -6.44 -5.21 31.60
C ILE A 60 -7.09 -4.62 32.86
N LYS A 61 -7.82 -3.50 32.73
CA LYS A 61 -8.52 -2.86 33.86
C LYS A 61 -9.56 -3.79 34.50
N LYS A 62 -10.31 -4.54 33.68
CA LYS A 62 -11.29 -5.52 34.16
C LYS A 62 -10.64 -6.72 34.88
N ASN A 63 -9.53 -7.22 34.37
CA ASN A 63 -8.79 -8.32 35.00
C ASN A 63 -8.14 -7.89 36.33
N GLN A 64 -7.60 -6.67 36.41
CA GLN A 64 -7.03 -6.12 37.64
C GLN A 64 -8.09 -5.88 38.72
N SER A 65 -9.27 -5.37 38.37
CA SER A 65 -10.36 -5.22 39.33
C SER A 65 -10.92 -6.57 39.77
N SER A 66 -11.00 -7.56 38.88
CA SER A 66 -11.45 -8.90 39.25
C SER A 66 -10.47 -9.65 40.17
N GLN A 67 -9.15 -9.47 40.00
CA GLN A 67 -8.15 -10.05 40.90
C GLN A 67 -8.04 -9.32 42.25
N ARG A 68 -8.35 -8.03 42.34
CA ARG A 68 -8.34 -7.29 43.61
C ARG A 68 -9.51 -7.66 44.53
N ASN A 69 -10.56 -8.27 43.96
CA ASN A 69 -11.81 -8.61 44.64
C ASN A 69 -11.93 -10.11 44.97
N SER A 70 -10.87 -10.90 44.79
CA SER A 70 -10.73 -12.31 45.19
C SER A 70 -9.58 -12.46 46.18
#